data_AF-A0A1G1LSL2-F1
#
_entry.id   AF-A0A1G1LSL2-F1
#
_cell.length_a   1.000
_cell.length_b   1.000
_cell.length_c   1.000
_cell.angle_alpha   90.00
_cell.angle_beta   90.00
_cell.angle_gamma   90.00
#
_symmetry.space_group_name_H-M   'P 1'
#
loop_
_entity.id
_entity.type
_entity.pdbx_description
1 polymer ?
#
loop_
_entity_poly.entity_id
_entity_poly.type
_entity_poly.pdbx_seq_one_letter_code
_entity_poly.pdbx_strand_id
1 'polypeptide(L)'
;MQSLRRFVVLVSLSVVLFISTPSFAGLIGDAILLSHRFPSENNVVESYLVSVENGSADARGFGGLYLANPEDKQILFNFFGPFLFPPDPFNGHKVDFIDTKVKNVTVSTNIQGWDDSRLAFADHNARFNWAGLSGNSDSYLYATFEQDDTHVLPEPATLLLLLMGMPFFVVQRKRFQK
;
A
#
# COMPACT_ATOMS: atom_id res chain seq x y z
N MET A 1 -44.20 26.50 9.93
CA MET A 1 -42.82 26.39 10.49
C MET A 1 -42.20 24.99 10.39
N GLN A 2 -42.94 23.88 10.53
CA GLN A 2 -42.34 22.52 10.45
C GLN A 2 -41.81 22.12 9.05
N SER A 3 -42.35 22.68 7.95
CA SER A 3 -41.91 22.36 6.58
C SER A 3 -40.51 22.90 6.27
N LEU A 4 -40.16 24.08 6.77
CA LEU A 4 -38.86 24.73 6.53
C LEU A 4 -37.71 23.96 7.20
N ARG A 5 -37.93 23.41 8.41
CA ARG A 5 -36.93 22.60 9.13
C ARG A 5 -36.59 21.29 8.42
N ARG A 6 -37.57 20.66 7.77
CA ARG A 6 -37.35 19.41 7.01
C ARG A 6 -36.56 19.64 5.72
N PHE A 7 -36.75 20.80 5.07
CA PHE A 7 -36.04 21.15 3.84
C PHE A 7 -34.55 21.42 4.11
N VAL A 8 -34.22 22.13 5.19
CA VAL A 8 -32.84 22.44 5.57
C VAL A 8 -32.04 21.17 5.88
N VAL A 9 -32.62 20.20 6.59
CA VAL A 9 -31.94 18.93 6.95
C VAL A 9 -31.63 18.06 5.73
N LEU A 10 -32.53 18.03 4.73
CA LEU A 10 -32.33 17.27 3.48
C LEU A 10 -31.23 17.89 2.60
N VAL A 11 -31.18 19.22 2.52
CA VAL A 11 -30.13 19.92 1.77
C VAL A 11 -28.77 19.77 2.44
N SER A 12 -28.70 19.88 3.77
CA SER A 12 -27.42 19.73 4.48
C SER A 12 -26.87 18.29 4.41
N LEU A 13 -27.72 17.26 4.46
CA LEU A 13 -27.30 15.87 4.29
C LEU A 13 -26.78 15.59 2.85
N SER A 14 -27.37 16.25 1.85
CA SER A 14 -26.95 16.11 0.45
C SER A 14 -25.60 16.75 0.19
N VAL A 15 -25.32 17.93 0.78
CA VAL A 15 -24.02 18.62 0.61
C VAL A 15 -22.86 17.84 1.24
N VAL A 16 -23.09 17.15 2.37
CA VAL A 16 -22.06 16.31 3.01
C VAL A 16 -21.72 15.06 2.15
N LEU A 17 -22.67 14.57 1.35
CA LEU A 17 -22.46 13.41 0.46
C LEU A 17 -21.69 13.74 -0.84
N PHE A 18 -21.55 15.02 -1.21
CA PHE A 18 -20.80 15.43 -2.41
C PHE A 18 -19.31 15.67 -2.16
N ILE A 19 -18.82 15.53 -0.92
CA ILE A 19 -17.40 15.68 -0.57
C ILE A 19 -16.78 14.30 -0.34
N SER A 20 -17.09 13.31 -1.20
CA SER A 20 -16.32 12.06 -1.26
C SER A 20 -15.10 12.29 -2.14
N THR A 21 -13.93 12.45 -1.53
CA THR A 21 -12.66 12.42 -2.25
C THR A 21 -12.36 10.98 -2.67
N PRO A 22 -11.90 10.72 -3.90
CA PRO A 22 -11.56 9.37 -4.33
C PRO A 22 -10.56 8.74 -3.35
N SER A 23 -10.90 7.59 -2.76
CA SER A 23 -9.90 6.79 -2.06
C SER A 23 -9.03 6.07 -3.09
N PHE A 24 -7.74 6.40 -3.14
CA PHE A 24 -6.75 5.64 -3.90
C PHE A 24 -6.47 4.33 -3.17
N ALA A 25 -6.48 3.20 -3.88
CA ALA A 25 -6.15 1.89 -3.32
C ALA A 25 -4.63 1.77 -3.16
N GLY A 26 -4.11 2.33 -2.07
CA GLY A 26 -2.75 2.07 -1.63
C GLY A 26 -2.63 0.68 -0.99
N LEU A 27 -1.45 0.37 -0.47
CA LEU A 27 -1.13 -0.91 0.18
C LEU A 27 -1.85 -1.07 1.53
N ILE A 28 -2.37 0.00 2.16
CA ILE A 28 -3.01 -0.11 3.48
C ILE A 28 -4.15 -1.14 3.44
N GLY A 29 -4.06 -2.14 4.32
CA GLY A 29 -5.02 -3.25 4.42
C GLY A 29 -4.60 -4.51 3.65
N ASP A 30 -3.60 -4.42 2.77
CA ASP A 30 -3.07 -5.57 2.04
C ASP A 30 -2.23 -6.47 2.96
N ALA A 31 -2.11 -7.74 2.57
CA ALA A 31 -1.19 -8.70 3.18
C ALA A 31 -0.06 -9.04 2.21
N ILE A 32 1.11 -8.43 2.42
CA ILE A 32 2.28 -8.63 1.55
C ILE A 32 3.25 -9.65 2.16
N LEU A 33 3.96 -10.40 1.30
CA LEU A 33 5.02 -11.31 1.72
C LEU A 33 6.38 -10.65 1.52
N LEU A 34 7.04 -10.35 2.64
CA LEU A 34 8.41 -9.86 2.69
C LEU A 34 9.37 -11.04 2.81
N SER A 35 10.30 -11.22 1.87
CA SER A 35 11.28 -12.32 1.89
C SER A 35 12.70 -11.84 1.63
N HIS A 36 13.65 -12.26 2.44
CA HIS A 36 15.08 -12.09 2.14
C HIS A 36 15.59 -13.34 1.45
N ARG A 37 16.35 -13.14 0.38
CA ARG A 37 16.80 -14.23 -0.48
C ARG A 37 18.29 -14.13 -0.74
N PHE A 38 18.97 -15.29 -0.63
CA PHE A 38 20.42 -15.42 -0.72
C PHE A 38 20.79 -16.91 -0.91
N PRO A 39 21.82 -17.27 -1.70
CA PRO A 39 22.62 -16.43 -2.61
C PRO A 39 21.98 -16.22 -3.99
N SER A 40 20.73 -16.66 -4.15
CA SER A 40 19.98 -16.49 -5.39
C SER A 40 18.54 -16.07 -5.09
N GLU A 41 17.86 -15.54 -6.09
CA GLU A 41 16.46 -15.15 -5.98
C GLU A 41 15.52 -16.31 -5.66
N ASN A 42 15.92 -17.56 -5.88
CA ASN A 42 15.07 -18.72 -5.59
C ASN A 42 15.29 -19.28 -4.18
N ASN A 43 16.32 -18.83 -3.46
CA ASN A 43 16.68 -19.33 -2.15
C ASN A 43 16.17 -18.39 -1.07
N VAL A 44 15.02 -18.71 -0.48
CA VAL A 44 14.46 -17.96 0.64
C VAL A 44 15.23 -18.29 1.90
N VAL A 45 15.84 -17.29 2.52
CA VAL A 45 16.48 -17.43 3.84
C VAL A 45 15.42 -17.33 4.93
N GLU A 46 14.50 -16.38 4.76
CA GLU A 46 13.48 -16.05 5.76
C GLU A 46 12.34 -15.31 5.06
N SER A 47 11.15 -15.32 5.65
CA SER A 47 9.99 -14.62 5.11
C SER A 47 8.94 -14.29 6.17
N TYR A 48 8.18 -13.23 5.91
CA TYR A 48 7.15 -12.70 6.79
C TYR A 48 5.93 -12.28 5.98
N LEU A 49 4.75 -12.76 6.34
CA LEU A 49 3.49 -12.22 5.85
C LEU A 49 3.09 -11.06 6.76
N VAL A 50 2.94 -9.86 6.20
CA VAL A 50 2.75 -8.61 6.95
C VAL A 50 1.50 -7.92 6.44
N SER A 51 0.63 -7.54 7.37
CA SER A 51 -0.48 -6.63 7.07
C SER A 51 0.04 -5.20 7.04
N VAL A 52 -0.22 -4.48 5.95
CA VAL A 52 0.24 -3.11 5.80
C VAL A 52 -0.69 -2.16 6.55
N GLU A 53 -0.13 -1.41 7.48
CA GLU A 53 -0.84 -0.48 8.37
C GLU A 53 -0.12 0.87 8.38
N ASN A 54 -0.87 1.95 8.61
CA ASN A 54 -0.28 3.28 8.64
C ASN A 54 0.63 3.44 9.88
N GLY A 55 1.93 3.59 9.63
CA GLY A 55 2.93 4.01 10.63
C GLY A 55 3.29 3.00 11.72
N SER A 56 2.84 1.74 11.64
CA SER A 56 3.14 0.73 12.67
C SER A 56 3.35 -0.71 12.16
N ALA A 57 3.38 -0.92 10.84
CA ALA A 57 3.59 -2.25 10.25
C ALA A 57 5.07 -2.67 10.24
N ASP A 58 5.78 -2.43 11.34
CA ASP A 58 7.20 -2.77 11.49
C ASP A 58 7.40 -4.30 11.46
N ALA A 59 7.88 -4.83 10.34
CA ALA A 59 8.34 -6.22 10.26
C ALA A 59 9.79 -6.30 10.74
N ARG A 60 10.01 -6.95 11.90
CA ARG A 60 11.36 -7.16 12.45
C ARG A 60 12.15 -8.18 11.63
N GLY A 61 12.87 -7.64 10.66
CA GLY A 61 14.32 -7.72 10.50
C GLY A 61 15.01 -9.08 10.40
N PHE A 62 15.51 -9.32 9.19
CA PHE A 62 16.33 -10.45 8.79
C PHE A 62 17.67 -10.47 9.50
N GLY A 63 17.85 -11.44 10.42
CA GLY A 63 19.03 -11.53 11.27
C GLY A 63 19.31 -10.28 12.14
N GLY A 64 18.32 -9.39 12.31
CA GLY A 64 18.46 -8.12 13.03
C GLY A 64 19.29 -7.04 12.33
N LEU A 65 19.65 -7.22 11.05
CA LEU A 65 20.49 -6.25 10.31
C LEU A 65 19.74 -4.97 9.90
N TYR A 66 18.46 -5.11 9.57
CA TYR A 66 17.60 -4.01 9.15
C TYR A 66 16.16 -4.28 9.57
N LEU A 67 15.28 -3.29 9.44
CA LEU A 67 13.84 -3.41 9.59
C LEU A 67 13.16 -3.01 8.29
N ALA A 68 12.13 -3.75 7.90
CA ALA A 68 11.29 -3.41 6.76
C ALA A 68 9.95 -2.89 7.31
N ASN A 69 9.64 -1.63 7.02
CA ASN A 69 8.39 -0.98 7.40
C ASN A 69 7.59 -0.65 6.13
N PRO A 70 6.65 -1.53 5.72
CA PRO A 70 5.68 -1.21 4.70
C PRO A 70 4.67 -0.16 5.18
N GLU A 71 4.42 0.83 4.33
CA GLU A 71 3.40 1.86 4.47
C GLU A 71 2.54 1.89 3.20
N ASP A 72 1.63 2.86 3.08
CA ASP A 72 0.62 2.89 2.02
C ASP A 72 1.18 2.78 0.60
N LYS A 73 2.23 3.53 0.26
CA LYS A 73 2.80 3.52 -1.10
C LYS A 73 4.30 3.31 -1.08
N GLN A 74 4.83 2.80 0.01
CA GLN A 74 6.26 2.77 0.22
C GLN A 74 6.67 1.70 1.21
N ILE A 75 7.93 1.28 1.10
CA ILE A 75 8.55 0.39 2.06
C ILE A 75 9.89 1.00 2.44
N LEU A 76 10.08 1.24 3.74
CA LEU A 76 11.34 1.69 4.31
C LEU A 76 12.14 0.48 4.80
N PHE A 77 13.35 0.33 4.30
CA PHE A 77 14.38 -0.55 4.86
C PHE A 77 15.37 0.31 5.66
N ASN A 78 15.36 0.16 6.99
CA ASN A 78 16.25 0.91 7.88
C ASN A 78 17.30 -0.03 8.48
N PHE A 79 18.59 0.26 8.30
CA PHE A 79 19.69 -0.60 8.72
C PHE A 79 20.22 -0.17 10.10
N PHE A 80 20.40 -1.12 11.03
CA PHE A 80 20.72 -0.77 12.43
C PHE A 80 22.20 -0.80 12.78
N GLY A 81 23.05 -1.26 11.87
CA GLY A 81 24.48 -1.39 12.11
C GLY A 81 25.28 -1.46 10.82
N PRO A 82 26.62 -1.47 10.91
CA PRO A 82 27.47 -1.70 9.75
C PRO A 82 27.14 -3.03 9.09
N PHE A 83 27.04 -3.03 7.76
CA PHE A 83 26.77 -4.23 6.98
C PHE A 83 27.61 -4.24 5.71
N LEU A 84 27.85 -5.46 5.22
CA LEU A 84 28.38 -5.74 3.89
C LEU A 84 27.66 -6.99 3.38
N PHE A 85 26.89 -6.85 2.30
CA PHE A 85 26.25 -7.98 1.66
C PHE A 85 27.24 -8.66 0.70
N PRO A 86 27.47 -9.98 0.83
CA PRO A 86 28.28 -10.73 -0.12
C PRO A 86 27.85 -10.50 -1.59
N PRO A 87 28.80 -10.42 -2.55
CA PRO A 87 28.54 -10.12 -3.96
C PRO A 87 28.05 -11.35 -4.76
N ASP A 88 27.06 -12.05 -4.22
CA ASP A 88 26.40 -13.19 -4.87
C ASP A 88 25.42 -12.71 -5.97
N PRO A 89 24.93 -13.62 -6.86
CA PRO A 89 23.98 -13.24 -7.91
C PRO A 89 22.75 -12.50 -7.39
N PHE A 90 22.27 -12.87 -6.20
CA PHE A 90 21.24 -12.13 -5.49
C PHE A 90 21.46 -12.20 -3.97
N ASN A 91 21.48 -11.04 -3.33
CA ASN A 91 21.44 -10.93 -1.89
C ASN A 91 20.58 -9.72 -1.54
N GLY A 92 19.35 -9.92 -1.09
CA GLY A 92 18.46 -8.80 -0.85
C GLY A 92 17.03 -9.21 -0.60
N HIS A 93 16.11 -8.31 -0.92
CA HIS A 93 14.74 -8.43 -0.48
C HIS A 93 13.76 -8.53 -1.66
N LYS A 94 12.72 -9.34 -1.50
CA LYS A 94 11.61 -9.47 -2.43
C LYS A 94 10.28 -9.28 -1.69
N VAL A 95 9.45 -8.42 -2.25
CA VAL A 95 8.10 -8.11 -1.82
C VAL A 95 7.16 -8.79 -2.80
N ASP A 96 6.38 -9.74 -2.33
CA ASP A 96 5.40 -10.50 -3.11
C ASP A 96 3.97 -10.21 -2.60
N PHE A 97 2.96 -10.55 -3.41
CA PHE A 97 1.53 -10.37 -3.11
C PHE A 97 1.12 -8.91 -2.90
N ILE A 98 1.63 -8.00 -3.73
CA ILE A 98 1.08 -6.65 -3.81
C ILE A 98 -0.24 -6.73 -4.58
N ASP A 99 -1.37 -6.36 -3.96
CA ASP A 99 -2.69 -6.54 -4.56
C ASP A 99 -2.89 -5.64 -5.79
N THR A 100 -2.48 -4.39 -5.70
CA THR A 100 -2.56 -3.43 -6.81
C THR A 100 -1.39 -3.57 -7.78
N LYS A 101 -1.64 -3.38 -9.08
CA LYS A 101 -0.57 -3.44 -10.09
C LYS A 101 0.46 -2.33 -9.88
N VAL A 102 1.73 -2.70 -9.78
CA VAL A 102 2.86 -1.75 -9.71
C VAL A 102 3.19 -1.24 -11.12
N LYS A 103 3.08 0.08 -11.31
CA LYS A 103 3.47 0.77 -12.56
C LYS A 103 4.93 1.16 -12.57
N ASN A 104 5.42 1.64 -11.43
CA ASN A 104 6.77 2.14 -11.29
C ASN A 104 7.21 1.96 -9.83
N VAL A 105 8.52 1.83 -9.63
CA VAL A 105 9.13 1.84 -8.31
C VAL A 105 10.31 2.78 -8.36
N THR A 106 10.35 3.74 -7.44
CA THR A 106 11.47 4.66 -7.28
C THR A 106 12.15 4.40 -5.95
N VAL A 107 13.47 4.53 -5.88
CA VAL A 107 14.23 4.29 -4.67
C VAL A 107 15.00 5.54 -4.27
N SER A 108 14.83 5.98 -3.03
CA SER A 108 15.66 6.99 -2.37
C SER A 108 16.50 6.31 -1.30
N THR A 109 17.82 6.45 -1.38
CA THR A 109 18.75 5.80 -0.45
C THR A 109 20.02 6.62 -0.29
N ASN A 110 20.67 6.48 0.86
CA ASN A 110 22.03 6.98 1.10
C ASN A 110 23.10 5.87 1.03
N ILE A 111 22.73 4.63 0.66
CA ILE A 111 23.66 3.51 0.54
C ILE A 111 24.54 3.72 -0.69
N GLN A 112 25.85 3.79 -0.47
CA GLN A 112 26.81 3.95 -1.55
C GLN A 112 26.81 2.72 -2.46
N GLY A 113 26.82 2.95 -3.78
CA GLY A 113 26.83 1.88 -4.79
C GLY A 113 25.45 1.33 -5.15
N TRP A 114 24.37 1.89 -4.58
CA TRP A 114 23.03 1.67 -5.12
C TRP A 114 22.95 2.21 -6.56
N ASP A 115 22.27 1.43 -7.39
CA ASP A 115 22.00 1.73 -8.79
C ASP A 115 20.65 1.10 -9.14
N ASP A 116 19.85 1.75 -9.97
CA ASP A 116 18.48 1.31 -10.27
C ASP A 116 18.43 -0.03 -11.02
N SER A 117 19.52 -0.50 -11.62
CA SER A 117 19.59 -1.87 -12.18
C SER A 117 19.48 -2.98 -11.12
N ARG A 118 19.66 -2.63 -9.84
CA ARG A 118 19.47 -3.53 -8.68
C ARG A 118 18.01 -3.71 -8.29
N LEU A 119 17.14 -2.85 -8.82
CA LEU A 119 15.71 -2.91 -8.67
C LEU A 119 15.11 -3.61 -9.88
N ALA A 120 14.20 -4.54 -9.62
CA ALA A 120 13.27 -5.00 -10.65
C ALA A 120 11.88 -5.16 -10.04
N PHE A 121 10.85 -4.94 -10.84
CA PHE A 121 9.47 -5.10 -10.41
C PHE A 121 8.61 -5.66 -11.53
N ALA A 122 7.47 -6.20 -11.16
CA ALA A 122 6.41 -6.67 -12.03
C ALA A 122 5.06 -6.27 -11.41
N ASP A 123 3.94 -6.66 -12.05
CA ASP A 123 2.59 -6.26 -11.62
C ASP A 123 2.35 -6.41 -10.10
N HIS A 124 2.78 -7.50 -9.47
CA HIS A 124 2.44 -7.81 -8.08
C HIS A 124 3.65 -8.09 -7.17
N ASN A 125 4.85 -7.67 -7.60
CA ASN A 125 6.06 -7.86 -6.81
C ASN A 125 7.15 -6.85 -7.16
N ALA A 126 8.06 -6.64 -6.21
CA ALA A 126 9.31 -5.91 -6.42
C ALA A 126 10.46 -6.63 -5.72
N ARG A 127 11.67 -6.52 -6.27
CA ARG A 127 12.89 -7.07 -5.70
C ARG A 127 14.01 -6.03 -5.71
N PHE A 128 14.79 -6.04 -4.64
CA PHE A 128 15.89 -5.12 -4.38
C PHE A 128 17.15 -5.94 -4.12
N ASN A 129 18.11 -5.89 -5.04
CA ASN A 129 19.36 -6.64 -4.93
C ASN A 129 20.45 -5.81 -4.24
N TRP A 130 20.75 -6.16 -2.99
CA TRP A 130 21.76 -5.50 -2.16
C TRP A 130 23.14 -6.15 -2.27
N ALA A 131 23.34 -7.14 -3.14
CA ALA A 131 24.62 -7.83 -3.29
C ALA A 131 25.78 -6.85 -3.54
N GLY A 132 26.83 -6.95 -2.73
CA GLY A 132 28.00 -6.07 -2.79
C GLY A 132 27.78 -4.66 -2.25
N LEU A 133 26.61 -4.35 -1.68
CA LEU A 133 26.40 -3.08 -0.98
C LEU A 133 26.94 -3.15 0.44
N SER A 134 27.40 -2.01 0.93
CA SER A 134 27.83 -1.81 2.30
C SER A 134 27.32 -0.49 2.84
N GLY A 135 27.13 -0.43 4.16
CA GLY A 135 26.64 0.76 4.82
C GLY A 135 26.93 0.75 6.32
N ASN A 136 26.27 1.66 7.03
CA ASN A 136 26.36 1.88 8.46
C ASN A 136 24.95 1.93 9.10
N SER A 137 24.87 2.26 10.38
CA SER A 137 23.59 2.36 11.12
C SER A 137 22.68 3.53 10.70
N ASP A 138 23.16 4.44 9.86
CA ASP A 138 22.36 5.56 9.34
C ASP A 138 21.89 5.27 7.91
N SER A 139 22.18 4.08 7.40
CA SER A 139 21.83 3.69 6.04
C SER A 139 20.35 3.34 5.95
N TYR A 140 19.70 3.81 4.90
CA TYR A 140 18.29 3.52 4.62
C TYR A 140 18.08 3.27 3.13
N LEU A 141 17.04 2.52 2.80
CA LEU A 141 16.51 2.40 1.44
C LEU A 141 15.01 2.58 1.49
N TYR A 142 14.51 3.58 0.78
CA TYR A 142 13.11 3.94 0.74
C TYR A 142 12.57 3.70 -0.66
N ALA A 143 11.74 2.67 -0.80
CA ALA A 143 11.12 2.31 -2.08
C ALA A 143 9.70 2.87 -2.13
N THR A 144 9.39 3.69 -3.12
CA THR A 144 8.05 4.26 -3.35
C THR A 144 7.43 3.60 -4.59
N PHE A 145 6.22 3.07 -4.42
CA PHE A 145 5.45 2.36 -5.44
C PHE A 145 4.44 3.30 -6.07
N GLU A 146 4.51 3.45 -7.39
CA GLU A 146 3.44 4.03 -8.18
C GLU A 146 2.51 2.89 -8.62
N GLN A 147 1.24 2.99 -8.28
CA GLN A 147 0.25 1.93 -8.50
C GLN A 147 -0.72 2.30 -9.63
N ASP A 148 -1.27 1.27 -10.28
CA ASP A 148 -2.31 1.45 -11.27
C ASP A 148 -3.68 1.72 -10.64
N ASP A 149 -4.04 3.00 -10.51
CA ASP A 149 -5.32 3.45 -9.98
C ASP A 149 -6.55 3.15 -10.87
N THR A 150 -6.41 2.35 -11.93
CA THR A 150 -7.54 2.04 -12.83
C THR A 150 -8.64 1.20 -12.17
N HIS A 151 -8.38 0.61 -11.01
CA HIS A 151 -9.38 -0.10 -10.20
C HIS A 151 -9.84 0.74 -9.00
N VAL A 152 -10.61 1.80 -9.27
CA VAL A 152 -11.37 2.51 -8.23
C VAL A 152 -12.54 1.61 -7.81
N LEU A 153 -12.44 0.94 -6.66
CA LEU A 153 -13.59 0.24 -6.08
C LEU A 153 -14.69 1.27 -5.78
N PRO A 154 -15.97 0.99 -6.10
CA PRO A 154 -17.06 1.88 -5.71
C PRO A 154 -17.08 1.98 -4.19
N GLU A 155 -16.86 3.19 -3.66
CA GLU A 155 -16.77 3.39 -2.23
C GLU A 155 -18.04 2.88 -1.52
N PRO A 156 -17.95 2.40 -0.27
CA PRO A 156 -19.11 1.92 0.50
C PRO A 156 -20.22 2.98 0.63
N ALA A 157 -19.89 4.26 0.50
CA ALA A 157 -20.87 5.35 0.40
C ALA A 157 -21.81 5.17 -0.81
N THR A 158 -21.32 4.67 -1.94
CA THR A 158 -22.12 4.36 -3.14
C THR A 158 -23.10 3.22 -2.89
N LEU A 159 -22.67 2.19 -2.15
CA LEU A 159 -23.54 1.09 -1.73
C LEU A 159 -24.58 1.56 -0.72
N LEU A 160 -24.19 2.40 0.24
CA LEU A 160 -25.12 3.03 1.19
C LEU A 160 -26.12 3.95 0.48
N LEU A 161 -25.68 4.73 -0.51
CA LEU A 161 -26.55 5.59 -1.30
C LEU A 161 -27.53 4.75 -2.16
N LEU A 162 -27.05 3.67 -2.76
CA LEU A 162 -27.86 2.71 -3.50
C LEU A 162 -28.91 2.05 -2.58
N LEU A 163 -28.49 1.60 -1.40
CA LEU A 163 -29.37 0.98 -0.40
C LEU A 163 -30.37 1.98 0.18
N MET A 164 -29.99 3.23 0.38
CA MET A 164 -30.88 4.28 0.87
C MET A 164 -31.84 4.80 -0.21
N GLY A 165 -31.47 4.75 -1.49
CA GLY A 165 -32.33 5.15 -2.61
C GLY A 165 -33.50 4.20 -2.85
N MET A 166 -33.32 2.90 -2.62
CA MET A 166 -34.37 1.88 -2.85
C MET A 166 -35.65 2.06 -2.00
N PRO A 167 -35.59 2.27 -0.68
CA PRO A 167 -36.80 2.46 0.14
C PRO A 167 -37.55 3.76 -0.20
N PHE A 168 -36.86 4.82 -0.64
CA PHE A 168 -37.51 6.05 -1.10
C PHE A 168 -38.37 5.83 -2.35
N PHE A 169 -37.91 4.99 -3.28
CA PHE A 169 -38.69 4.63 -4.48
C PHE A 169 -39.95 3.83 -4.16
N VAL A 170 -39.86 2.89 -3.21
CA VAL A 170 -41.01 2.05 -2.79
C VAL A 170 -42.11 2.89 -2.13
N VAL A 171 -41.73 3.90 -1.33
CA VAL A 171 -42.69 4.78 -0.64
C VAL A 171 -43.38 5.73 -1.63
N GLN A 172 -42.67 6.24 -2.64
CA GLN A 172 -43.30 7.12 -3.65
C GLN A 172 -44.32 6.38 -4.51
N ARG A 173 -44.05 5.12 -4.91
CA ARG A 173 -44.96 4.36 -5.77
C ARG A 173 -46.35 4.15 -5.15
N LYS A 174 -46.43 3.97 -3.83
CA LYS A 174 -47.72 3.81 -3.11
C LYS A 174 -48.56 5.10 -3.07
N ARG A 175 -47.96 6.27 -3.29
CA ARG A 175 -48.66 7.56 -3.25
C ARG A 175 -49.37 7.91 -4.56
N PHE A 176 -48.90 7.39 -5.68
CA PHE A 176 -49.46 7.65 -7.02
C PHE A 176 -50.53 6.63 -7.46
N GLN A 177 -50.81 5.59 -6.66
CA GLN A 177 -51.87 4.61 -6.92
C GLN A 177 -53.18 4.92 -6.16
N LYS A 178 -53.33 6.15 -5.65
CA LYS A 178 -54.57 6.71 -5.12
C LYS A 178 -54.93 7.94 -5.92
#